data_AF-A0A7X9PLB8-F1
#
_entry.id   AF-A0A7X9PLB8-F1
#
_cell.length_a   1.000
_cell.length_b   1.000
_cell.length_c   1.000
_cell.angle_alpha   90.00
_cell.angle_beta   90.00
_cell.angle_gamma   90.00
#
_symmetry.space_group_name_H-M   'P 1'
#
loop_
_entity.id
_entity.type
_entity.pdbx_description
1 polymer ?
#
loop_
_entity_poly.entity_id
_entity_poly.type
_entity_poly.pdbx_seq_one_letter_code
_entity_poly.pdbx_strand_id
1 'polypeptide(L)'
;MNYLYILSVLFLFFLVSKRKPKKPLKPVTDLELQNIFNKIKNKYGLELAKQVEKIARIETAHFKSGGYKNTYGFGALAFKNSFPYGWSESRVKNVSGIWKAPNNYTYLVFNSPESGLIFLADYLKAGNLKDRVQKWGSAPGYYENVQNIKNKFV
;
A
#
# COMPACT_ATOMS: atom_id res chain seq x y z
N MET A 1 37.83 9.78 -41.82
CA MET A 1 37.22 10.09 -40.51
C MET A 1 35.86 9.40 -40.43
N ASN A 2 35.47 8.94 -39.22
CA ASN A 2 34.08 8.63 -38.80
C ASN A 2 33.51 7.20 -38.87
N TYR A 3 34.29 6.15 -38.56
CA TYR A 3 33.70 4.85 -38.14
C TYR A 3 33.84 4.55 -36.63
N LEU A 4 34.66 5.31 -35.90
CA LEU A 4 34.85 5.13 -34.45
C LEU A 4 33.70 5.66 -33.58
N TYR A 5 32.82 6.51 -34.12
CA TYR A 5 31.74 7.17 -33.34
C TYR A 5 30.42 6.39 -33.32
N ILE A 6 30.21 5.41 -34.21
CA ILE A 6 28.93 4.70 -34.32
C ILE A 6 28.84 3.54 -33.30
N LEU A 7 29.98 2.95 -32.93
CA LEU A 7 30.05 1.87 -31.93
C LEU A 7 29.87 2.35 -30.48
N SER A 8 30.16 3.61 -30.16
CA SER A 8 30.05 4.15 -28.79
C SER A 8 28.61 4.50 -28.39
N VAL A 9 27.76 4.89 -29.35
CA VAL A 9 26.35 5.26 -29.08
C VAL A 9 25.47 4.03 -28.82
N LEU A 10 25.75 2.90 -29.49
CA LEU A 10 25.03 1.63 -29.25
C LEU A 10 25.38 0.98 -27.91
N PHE A 11 26.59 1.20 -27.39
CA PHE A 11 27.01 0.69 -26.08
C PHE A 11 26.38 1.47 -24.91
N LEU A 12 26.10 2.77 -25.11
CA LEU A 12 25.38 3.59 -24.14
C LEU A 12 23.90 3.24 -24.01
N PHE A 13 23.27 2.70 -25.07
CA PHE A 13 21.88 2.21 -25.00
C PHE A 13 21.72 0.92 -24.18
N PHE A 14 22.77 0.08 -24.10
CA PHE A 14 22.76 -1.13 -23.27
C PHE A 14 23.09 -0.86 -21.79
N LEU A 15 23.60 0.33 -21.47
CA LEU A 15 23.79 0.83 -20.11
C LEU A 15 22.58 1.60 -19.59
N VAL A 16 21.41 1.49 -20.23
CA VAL A 16 20.13 1.69 -19.54
C VAL A 16 19.99 0.57 -18.53
N SER A 17 20.58 0.83 -17.36
CA SER A 17 20.51 0.02 -16.15
C SER A 17 19.16 -0.69 -16.09
N LYS A 18 19.15 -1.99 -16.41
CA LYS A 18 18.06 -2.89 -16.04
C LYS A 18 18.06 -2.89 -14.52
N ARG A 19 17.41 -1.89 -13.90
CA ARG A 19 17.21 -1.83 -12.45
C ARG A 19 16.61 -3.16 -12.08
N LYS A 20 17.39 -3.99 -11.39
CA LYS A 20 16.91 -5.30 -10.94
C LYS A 20 15.57 -5.05 -10.23
N PRO A 21 14.49 -5.77 -10.58
CA PRO A 21 13.21 -5.56 -9.93
C PRO A 21 13.43 -5.70 -8.42
N LYS A 22 13.01 -4.67 -7.67
CA LYS A 22 13.14 -4.67 -6.21
C LYS A 22 12.40 -5.92 -5.72
N LYS A 23 13.10 -6.79 -4.96
CA LYS A 23 12.52 -8.05 -4.48
C LYS A 23 11.24 -7.73 -3.68
N PRO A 24 10.13 -8.47 -3.88
CA PRO A 24 8.94 -8.27 -3.09
C PRO A 24 9.25 -8.45 -1.60
N LEU A 25 8.48 -7.74 -0.77
CA LEU A 25 8.59 -7.80 0.68
C LEU A 25 8.18 -9.17 1.20
N LYS A 26 8.61 -9.51 2.43
CA LYS A 26 8.32 -10.79 3.08
C LYS A 26 6.80 -11.01 3.16
N PRO A 27 6.27 -12.17 2.73
CA PRO A 27 4.87 -12.51 2.97
C PRO A 27 4.54 -12.50 4.46
N VAL A 28 3.31 -12.11 4.79
CA VAL A 28 2.81 -12.06 6.17
C VAL A 28 2.02 -13.33 6.46
N THR A 29 2.29 -13.94 7.61
CA THR A 29 1.57 -15.13 8.07
C THR A 29 0.23 -14.77 8.70
N ASP A 30 -0.70 -15.73 8.75
CA ASP A 30 -2.00 -15.54 9.39
C ASP A 30 -1.86 -15.21 10.90
N LEU A 31 -0.88 -15.81 11.58
CA LEU A 31 -0.58 -15.51 12.99
C LEU A 31 -0.06 -14.08 13.19
N GLU A 32 0.85 -13.62 12.32
CA GLU A 32 1.32 -12.22 12.34
C GLU A 32 0.15 -11.26 12.11
N LEU A 33 -0.75 -11.55 11.15
CA LEU A 33 -1.95 -10.73 10.91
C LEU A 33 -2.87 -10.71 12.12
N GLN A 34 -3.16 -11.86 12.73
CA GLN A 34 -3.98 -11.94 13.94
C GLN A 34 -3.42 -11.08 15.07
N ASN A 35 -2.11 -11.15 15.30
CA ASN A 35 -1.45 -10.34 16.32
C ASN A 35 -1.57 -8.84 16.02
N ILE A 36 -1.43 -8.42 14.76
CA ILE A 36 -1.58 -7.02 14.38
C ILE A 36 -3.04 -6.55 14.57
N PHE A 37 -4.02 -7.35 14.16
CA PHE A 37 -5.43 -7.00 14.33
C PHE A 37 -5.84 -6.93 15.80
N ASN A 38 -5.29 -7.78 16.66
CA ASN A 38 -5.47 -7.68 18.11
C ASN A 38 -4.90 -6.37 18.67
N LYS A 39 -3.72 -5.92 18.21
CA LYS A 39 -3.18 -4.60 18.59
C LYS A 39 -4.09 -3.45 18.16
N ILE A 40 -4.63 -3.52 16.94
CA ILE A 40 -5.56 -2.50 16.42
C ILE A 40 -6.85 -2.50 17.23
N LYS A 41 -7.42 -3.67 17.52
CA LYS A 41 -8.58 -3.82 18.41
C LYS A 41 -8.35 -3.19 19.77
N ASN A 42 -7.20 -3.45 20.39
CA ASN A 42 -6.87 -2.89 21.71
C ASN A 42 -6.72 -1.36 21.67
N LYS A 43 -6.19 -0.81 20.58
CA LYS A 43 -5.95 0.64 20.45
C LYS A 43 -7.17 1.45 20.00
N TYR A 44 -8.00 0.89 19.12
CA TYR A 44 -9.07 1.62 18.44
C TYR A 44 -10.48 1.08 18.71
N GLY A 45 -10.60 -0.07 19.36
CA GLY A 45 -11.85 -0.77 19.59
C GLY A 45 -12.17 -1.82 18.52
N LEU A 46 -13.10 -2.71 18.89
CA LEU A 46 -13.48 -3.88 18.08
C LEU A 46 -14.05 -3.48 16.72
N GLU A 47 -14.94 -2.50 16.69
CA GLU A 47 -15.65 -2.12 15.46
C GLU A 47 -14.73 -1.54 14.39
N LEU A 48 -13.78 -0.66 14.78
CA LEU A 48 -12.79 -0.16 13.82
C LEU A 48 -11.86 -1.28 13.35
N ALA A 49 -11.44 -2.19 14.24
CA ALA A 49 -10.59 -3.31 13.87
C ALA A 49 -11.25 -4.22 12.82
N LYS A 50 -12.54 -4.54 12.97
CA LYS A 50 -13.32 -5.28 11.96
C LYS A 50 -13.36 -4.55 10.62
N GLN A 51 -13.59 -3.23 10.62
CA GLN A 51 -13.62 -2.43 9.40
C GLN A 51 -12.25 -2.39 8.70
N VAL A 52 -11.17 -2.21 9.47
CA VAL A 52 -9.80 -2.27 8.95
C VAL A 52 -9.53 -3.63 8.31
N GLU A 53 -9.94 -4.74 8.94
CA GLU A 53 -9.75 -6.08 8.38
C GLU A 53 -10.47 -6.22 7.03
N LYS A 54 -11.75 -5.83 6.97
CA LYS A 54 -12.56 -5.92 5.75
C LYS A 54 -11.95 -5.14 4.59
N ILE A 55 -11.59 -3.88 4.83
CA ILE A 55 -11.01 -3.00 3.81
C ILE A 55 -9.63 -3.51 3.40
N ALA A 56 -8.80 -3.90 4.36
CA ALA A 56 -7.48 -4.45 4.09
C ALA A 56 -7.59 -5.66 3.15
N ARG A 57 -8.55 -6.55 3.38
CA ARG A 57 -8.81 -7.70 2.53
C ARG A 57 -9.23 -7.31 1.11
N ILE A 58 -10.11 -6.33 0.94
CA ILE A 58 -10.56 -5.86 -0.38
C ILE A 58 -9.39 -5.28 -1.17
N GLU A 59 -8.71 -4.28 -0.58
CA GLU A 59 -7.65 -3.50 -1.24
C GLU A 59 -6.44 -4.36 -1.63
N THR A 60 -6.26 -5.50 -0.98
CA THR A 60 -5.07 -6.34 -1.15
C THR A 60 -5.36 -7.74 -1.67
N ALA A 61 -6.60 -8.03 -2.09
CA ALA A 61 -7.03 -9.37 -2.47
C ALA A 61 -6.64 -10.41 -1.40
N HIS A 62 -7.04 -10.15 -0.15
CA HIS A 62 -6.66 -10.90 1.05
C HIS A 62 -5.14 -11.02 1.24
N PHE A 63 -4.43 -9.89 1.17
CA PHE A 63 -2.97 -9.77 1.38
C PHE A 63 -2.12 -10.49 0.32
N LYS A 64 -2.67 -10.73 -0.89
CA LYS A 64 -2.01 -11.45 -1.98
C LYS A 64 -1.64 -10.57 -3.17
N SER A 65 -2.17 -9.34 -3.26
CA SER A 65 -1.98 -8.46 -4.41
C SER A 65 -0.52 -8.07 -4.63
N GLY A 66 -0.15 -7.85 -5.90
CA GLY A 66 1.19 -7.38 -6.25
C GLY A 66 1.53 -6.04 -5.61
N GLY A 67 0.55 -5.12 -5.51
CA GLY A 67 0.72 -3.85 -4.81
C GLY A 67 1.09 -4.05 -3.34
N TYR A 68 0.33 -4.87 -2.61
CA TYR A 68 0.62 -5.16 -1.20
C TYR A 68 1.99 -5.81 -1.00
N LYS A 69 2.35 -6.80 -1.83
CA LYS A 69 3.66 -7.47 -1.77
C LYS A 69 4.85 -6.52 -2.00
N ASN A 70 4.65 -5.38 -2.65
CA ASN A 70 5.71 -4.39 -2.88
C ASN A 70 5.70 -3.22 -1.89
N THR A 71 4.63 -3.05 -1.11
CA THR A 71 4.42 -1.81 -0.35
C THR A 71 4.01 -2.02 1.11
N TYR A 72 3.47 -3.19 1.47
CA TYR A 72 2.64 -3.36 2.68
C TYR A 72 1.52 -2.32 2.82
N GLY A 73 1.15 -1.66 1.72
CA GLY A 73 0.16 -0.60 1.67
C GLY A 73 -1.20 -1.09 1.21
N PHE A 74 -2.22 -0.34 1.61
CA PHE A 74 -3.64 -0.63 1.35
C PHE A 74 -4.21 0.43 0.39
N GLY A 75 -3.56 0.57 -0.77
CA GLY A 75 -3.92 1.59 -1.78
C GLY A 75 -3.46 3.02 -1.44
N ALA A 76 -2.51 3.18 -0.49
CA ALA A 76 -2.04 4.49 -0.07
C ALA A 76 -1.14 5.15 -1.15
N LEU A 77 -1.68 6.13 -1.86
CA LEU A 77 -0.98 6.86 -2.92
C LEU A 77 0.03 7.86 -2.35
N ALA A 78 1.14 8.06 -3.06
CA ALA A 78 2.05 9.17 -2.88
C ALA A 78 1.70 10.27 -3.90
N PHE A 79 1.40 11.47 -3.43
CA PHE A 79 1.04 12.61 -4.29
C PHE A 79 2.26 13.45 -4.69
N LYS A 80 3.40 13.24 -4.02
CA LYS A 80 4.68 13.90 -4.30
C LYS A 80 5.82 12.89 -4.24
N ASN A 81 6.94 13.21 -4.90
CA ASN A 81 8.12 12.33 -4.98
C ASN A 81 9.06 12.44 -3.77
N SER A 82 8.99 13.54 -3.00
CA SER A 82 9.79 13.76 -1.80
C SER A 82 8.94 13.58 -0.54
N PHE A 83 9.55 13.10 0.54
CA PHE A 83 8.92 13.03 1.86
C PHE A 83 8.40 14.43 2.25
N PRO A 84 7.17 14.56 2.80
CA PRO A 84 6.24 13.52 3.28
C PRO A 84 5.25 12.99 2.22
N TYR A 85 5.64 13.02 0.93
CA TYR A 85 4.93 12.42 -0.20
C TYR A 85 3.50 12.97 -0.41
N GLY A 86 3.28 14.22 0.01
CA GLY A 86 1.97 14.88 -0.07
C GLY A 86 1.02 14.57 1.10
N TRP A 87 1.52 13.94 2.17
CA TRP A 87 0.80 13.70 3.42
C TRP A 87 1.36 14.56 4.56
N SER A 88 0.69 14.55 5.73
CA SER A 88 1.30 15.06 6.96
C SER A 88 2.38 14.09 7.45
N GLU A 89 3.52 14.62 7.93
CA GLU A 89 4.64 13.81 8.43
C GLU A 89 4.22 12.80 9.50
N SER A 90 3.37 13.23 10.43
CA SER A 90 2.82 12.39 11.49
C SER A 90 2.14 11.11 10.98
N ARG A 91 1.57 11.17 9.77
CA ARG A 91 0.84 10.07 9.15
C ARG A 91 1.77 9.12 8.39
N VAL A 92 2.88 9.60 7.86
CA VAL A 92 3.84 8.81 7.06
C VAL A 92 5.14 8.49 7.78
N LYS A 93 5.19 8.66 9.10
CA LYS A 93 6.39 8.39 9.93
C LYS A 93 7.00 7.00 9.78
N ASN A 94 6.21 5.99 9.39
CA ASN A 94 6.63 4.59 9.24
C ASN A 94 6.68 4.14 7.76
N VAL A 95 6.92 5.07 6.85
CA VAL A 95 7.08 4.84 5.41
C VAL A 95 8.58 4.82 5.08
N SER A 96 9.04 3.80 4.34
CA SER A 96 10.44 3.66 3.87
C SER A 96 10.67 4.28 2.50
N GLY A 97 9.61 4.68 1.80
CA GLY A 97 9.70 5.36 0.52
C GLY A 97 8.44 5.21 -0.32
N ILE A 98 8.64 5.21 -1.64
CA ILE A 98 7.57 5.09 -2.62
C ILE A 98 7.88 4.02 -3.67
N TRP A 99 6.84 3.44 -4.24
CA TRP A 99 6.93 2.46 -5.32
C TRP A 99 6.00 2.86 -6.47
N LYS A 100 6.58 3.03 -7.67
CA LYS A 100 5.82 3.28 -8.89
C LYS A 100 5.33 1.95 -9.46
N ALA A 101 4.02 1.77 -9.49
CA ALA A 101 3.37 0.58 -9.99
C ALA A 101 3.24 0.60 -11.52
N PRO A 102 3.00 -0.57 -12.17
CA PRO A 102 2.78 -0.64 -13.62
C PRO A 102 1.58 0.15 -14.12
N ASN A 103 0.60 0.42 -13.25
CA ASN A 103 -0.59 1.22 -13.56
C ASN A 103 -0.33 2.75 -13.50
N ASN A 104 0.93 3.18 -13.49
CA ASN A 104 1.40 4.57 -13.39
C ASN A 104 1.08 5.30 -12.07
N TYR A 105 0.44 4.65 -11.10
CA TYR A 105 0.30 5.20 -9.76
C TYR A 105 1.58 4.98 -8.94
N THR A 106 1.84 5.91 -8.02
CA THR A 106 2.94 5.80 -7.05
C THR A 106 2.36 5.61 -5.67
N TYR A 107 2.80 4.57 -4.97
CA TYR A 107 2.28 4.16 -3.66
C TYR A 107 3.32 4.34 -2.57
N LEU A 108 2.88 4.62 -1.34
CA LEU A 108 3.73 4.60 -0.17
C LEU A 108 4.18 3.16 0.13
N VAL A 109 5.44 2.99 0.51
CA VAL A 109 6.02 1.72 0.97
C VAL A 109 6.19 1.78 2.48
N PHE A 110 5.48 0.95 3.23
CA PHE A 110 5.54 0.91 4.68
C PHE A 110 6.67 0.01 5.17
N ASN A 111 7.24 0.35 6.33
CA ASN A 111 8.33 -0.41 6.96
C ASN A 111 7.90 -1.82 7.37
N SER A 112 6.61 -2.01 7.67
CA SER A 112 6.04 -3.28 8.11
C SER A 112 4.54 -3.36 7.76
N PRO A 113 3.95 -4.58 7.74
CA PRO A 113 2.51 -4.77 7.62
C PRO A 113 1.73 -4.03 8.70
N GLU A 114 2.25 -4.04 9.94
CA GLU A 114 1.68 -3.31 11.07
C GLU A 114 1.61 -1.82 10.81
N SER A 115 2.67 -1.23 10.24
CA SER A 115 2.70 0.20 9.91
C SER A 115 1.65 0.59 8.88
N GLY A 116 1.46 -0.24 7.84
CA GLY A 116 0.43 -0.01 6.83
C GLY A 116 -0.98 -0.14 7.41
N LEU A 117 -1.22 -1.14 8.28
CA LEU A 117 -2.53 -1.35 8.90
C LEU A 117 -2.86 -0.26 9.93
N ILE A 118 -1.87 0.22 10.69
CA ILE A 118 -2.03 1.38 11.57
C ILE A 118 -2.33 2.64 10.76
N PHE A 119 -1.64 2.87 9.64
CA PHE A 119 -1.97 3.97 8.74
C PHE A 119 -3.42 3.90 8.27
N LEU A 120 -3.89 2.72 7.87
CA LEU A 120 -5.28 2.52 7.47
C LEU A 120 -6.24 2.80 8.63
N ALA A 121 -5.95 2.31 9.83
CA ALA A 121 -6.76 2.56 11.02
C ALA A 121 -6.83 4.05 11.39
N ASP A 122 -5.70 4.75 11.39
CA ASP A 122 -5.64 6.20 11.63
C ASP A 122 -6.38 6.98 10.54
N TYR A 123 -6.25 6.54 9.28
CA TYR A 123 -6.98 7.13 8.17
C TYR A 123 -8.49 6.95 8.30
N LEU A 124 -8.96 5.77 8.69
CA LEU A 124 -10.38 5.47 8.92
C LEU A 124 -10.93 6.11 10.20
N LYS A 125 -10.12 6.32 11.23
CA LYS A 125 -10.54 7.05 12.43
C LYS A 125 -10.73 8.54 12.14
N ALA A 126 -9.87 9.11 11.29
CA ALA A 126 -9.87 10.54 10.98
C ALA A 126 -10.97 10.96 9.98
N GLY A 127 -11.61 10.01 9.29
CA GLY A 127 -12.66 10.29 8.33
C GLY A 127 -13.86 9.35 8.49
N ASN A 128 -15.03 9.73 8.00
CA ASN A 128 -16.15 8.81 7.96
C ASN A 128 -15.95 7.82 6.80
N LEU A 129 -15.97 6.52 7.08
CA LEU A 129 -15.87 5.46 6.06
C LEU A 129 -16.94 5.64 4.97
N LYS A 130 -18.14 6.07 5.34
CA LYS A 130 -19.24 6.36 4.41
C LYS A 130 -18.83 7.43 3.41
N ASP A 131 -18.25 8.53 3.89
CA ASP A 131 -17.77 9.62 3.04
C ASP A 131 -16.62 9.14 2.15
N ARG A 132 -15.76 8.24 2.64
CA ARG A 132 -14.67 7.70 1.84
C ARG A 132 -15.17 6.81 0.71
N VAL A 133 -16.14 5.94 0.99
CA VAL A 133 -16.74 5.08 -0.03
C VAL A 133 -17.57 5.89 -1.02
N GLN A 134 -18.31 6.90 -0.58
CA GLN A 134 -19.04 7.79 -1.49
C GLN A 134 -18.12 8.70 -2.32
N LYS A 135 -17.02 9.18 -1.75
CA LYS A 135 -16.10 10.14 -2.40
C LYS A 135 -15.02 9.47 -3.25
N TRP A 136 -14.57 8.29 -2.86
CA TRP A 136 -13.41 7.61 -3.45
C TRP A 136 -13.63 6.11 -3.69
N GLY A 137 -14.80 5.56 -3.35
CA GLY A 137 -15.19 4.21 -3.74
C GLY A 137 -15.34 4.17 -5.25
N SER A 138 -14.26 3.81 -5.91
CA SER A 138 -14.07 3.87 -7.36
C SER A 138 -14.86 2.80 -8.13
N ALA A 139 -15.68 2.00 -7.46
CA ALA A 139 -16.53 1.00 -8.07
C ALA A 139 -17.93 0.99 -7.43
N PRO A 140 -19.02 0.97 -8.22
CA PRO A 140 -20.36 0.66 -7.72
C PRO A 140 -20.34 -0.61 -6.87
N GLY A 141 -21.01 -0.61 -5.72
CA GLY A 141 -21.10 -1.78 -4.83
C GLY A 141 -19.95 -1.94 -3.83
N TYR A 142 -18.97 -1.03 -3.78
CA TYR A 142 -17.83 -1.16 -2.86
C TYR A 142 -18.27 -1.20 -1.38
N TYR A 143 -19.26 -0.40 -0.98
CA TYR A 143 -19.76 -0.39 0.40
C TYR A 143 -20.38 -1.73 0.78
N GLU A 144 -21.24 -2.25 -0.09
CA GLU A 144 -21.92 -3.53 0.06
C GLU A 144 -20.89 -4.68 0.14
N ASN A 145 -19.85 -4.63 -0.72
CA ASN A 145 -18.75 -5.59 -0.68
C ASN A 145 -17.99 -5.56 0.66
N VAL A 146 -17.74 -4.37 1.23
CA VAL A 146 -17.14 -4.25 2.57
C VAL A 146 -18.03 -4.90 3.63
N GLN A 147 -19.35 -4.69 3.58
CA GLN A 147 -20.27 -5.26 4.57
C GLN A 147 -20.32 -6.78 4.51
N ASN A 148 -20.27 -7.36 3.30
CA ASN A 148 -20.42 -8.80 3.06
C ASN A 148 -19.18 -9.64 3.39
N ILE A 149 -18.02 -9.03 3.65
CA ILE A 149 -16.81 -9.77 4.02
C ILE A 149 -16.88 -10.24 5.47
N LYS A 150 -16.66 -11.54 5.67
CA LYS A 150 -16.48 -12.14 7.00
C LYS A 150 -15.11 -11.75 7.58
N ASN A 151 -15.11 -11.35 8.84
CA ASN A 151 -13.88 -11.18 9.61
C ASN A 151 -13.26 -12.57 9.87
N LYS A 152 -11.93 -12.66 9.91
CA LYS A 152 -11.20 -13.89 10.20
C LYS A 152 -10.32 -13.76 11.44
N PHE A 153 -9.88 -12.54 11.76
CA PHE A 153 -8.81 -12.30 12.74
C PHE A 153 -9.27 -11.49 13.95
N VAL A 154 -10.44 -10.86 13.88
CA VAL A 154 -11.00 -9.97 14.91
C VAL A 154 -12.13 -10.64 15.69
#